data_AF-A0A9P3NGM2-F1
#
_entry.id   AF-A0A9P3NGM2-F1
#
_cell.length_a   1.000
_cell.length_b   1.000
_cell.length_c   1.000
_cell.angle_alpha   90.00
_cell.angle_beta   90.00
_cell.angle_gamma   90.00
#
_symmetry.space_group_name_H-M   'P 1'
#
loop_
_entity.id
_entity.type
_entity.pdbx_description
1 polymer ?
#
loop_
_entity_poly.entity_id
_entity_poly.type
_entity_poly.pdbx_seq_one_letter_code
_entity_poly.pdbx_strand_id
1 'polypeptide(L)'
;MARYDGPILSLGMSCRGTHTSRGHGGGQVAIRHRTPPDSERRHLQLAAAAAAVPRVPGMQKSTTKRGSKGRMHGPLQTANFRYLVRGQTEEAAGGGLPGGAAQARAPSSARQQAAALPALRRAQSAMQDASLEKPEMLIAVLEEMIARNVLANAIAVLPVKSLSRFLQFCRKLVPNPRYSTFLIPILHMVLDLRAQHVAATPRLQQGFHVLAQVVGAEAHALSELAELQGFVLPLLRASTAANATAEGIAAAATLEGGGLEDDTGVL
;
A
#
# COMPACT_ATOMS: atom_id res chain seq x y z
N MET A 1 -8.81 4.40 25.99
CA MET A 1 -8.62 5.71 26.63
C MET A 1 -9.42 6.75 25.86
N ALA A 2 -10.40 7.36 26.52
CA ALA A 2 -11.17 8.46 25.92
C ALA A 2 -10.21 9.63 25.65
N ARG A 3 -10.19 10.15 24.42
CA ARG A 3 -9.31 11.27 24.03
C ARG A 3 -9.78 12.63 24.57
N TYR A 4 -10.90 12.65 25.29
CA TYR A 4 -11.57 13.83 25.82
C TYR A 4 -12.23 13.45 27.16
N ASP A 5 -12.17 14.37 28.12
CA ASP A 5 -12.55 14.11 29.52
C ASP A 5 -14.06 14.25 29.79
N GLY A 6 -14.88 14.56 28.77
CA GLY A 6 -16.33 14.73 28.93
C GLY A 6 -17.12 14.76 27.61
N PRO A 7 -18.46 14.84 27.67
CA PRO A 7 -19.33 14.87 26.49
C PRO A 7 -19.07 16.14 25.66
N ILE A 8 -18.98 15.98 24.35
CA ILE A 8 -18.76 17.09 23.41
C ILE A 8 -20.11 17.77 23.15
N LEU A 9 -20.21 19.06 23.47
CA LEU A 9 -21.43 19.86 23.28
C LEU A 9 -21.41 20.68 22.00
N SER A 10 -20.22 21.09 21.54
CA SER A 10 -20.08 21.90 20.33
C SER A 10 -18.80 21.57 19.56
N LEU A 11 -18.85 21.74 18.25
CA LEU A 11 -17.74 21.50 17.33
C LEU A 11 -17.68 22.66 16.33
N GLY A 12 -16.50 23.25 16.18
CA GLY A 12 -16.19 24.24 15.16
C GLY A 12 -15.00 23.80 14.33
N MET A 13 -15.02 24.09 13.03
CA MET A 13 -13.89 23.82 12.14
C MET A 13 -13.55 25.09 11.35
N SER A 14 -12.26 25.36 11.19
CA SER A 14 -11.80 26.43 10.30
C SER A 14 -12.19 26.10 8.86
N CYS A 15 -12.58 27.12 8.09
CA CYS A 15 -12.89 26.98 6.65
C CYS A 15 -11.73 26.42 5.82
N ARG A 16 -10.48 26.57 6.32
CA ARG A 16 -9.27 26.01 5.70
C ARG A 16 -8.89 24.63 6.24
N GLY A 17 -9.70 24.02 7.10
CA GLY A 17 -9.45 22.70 7.68
C GLY A 17 -8.21 22.62 8.58
N THR A 18 -7.64 23.76 8.97
CA THR A 18 -6.39 23.83 9.75
C THR A 18 -6.60 23.69 11.25
N HIS A 19 -7.78 24.08 11.75
CA HIS A 19 -8.13 24.08 13.17
C HIS A 19 -9.50 23.43 13.36
N THR A 20 -9.62 22.64 14.42
CA THR A 20 -10.90 22.13 14.92
C THR A 20 -11.00 22.44 16.40
N SER A 21 -12.03 23.18 16.80
CA SER A 21 -12.37 23.46 18.19
C SER A 21 -13.52 22.55 18.65
N ARG A 22 -13.44 22.05 19.88
CA ARG A 22 -14.47 21.20 20.51
C ARG A 22 -14.77 21.72 21.90
N GLY A 23 -16.02 22.11 22.15
CA GLY A 23 -16.51 22.46 23.48
C GLY A 23 -17.02 21.22 24.21
N HIS A 24 -16.64 21.06 25.48
CA HIS A 24 -17.02 19.94 26.33
C HIS A 24 -18.01 20.40 27.42
N GLY A 25 -18.80 19.47 27.94
CA GLY A 25 -19.75 19.74 29.04
C GLY A 25 -19.11 20.22 30.34
N GLY A 26 -17.80 19.99 30.53
CA GLY A 26 -17.03 20.51 31.66
C GLY A 26 -16.58 21.96 31.53
N GLY A 27 -17.07 22.71 30.54
CA GLY A 27 -16.70 24.11 30.30
C GLY A 27 -15.33 24.31 29.64
N GLN A 28 -14.67 23.22 29.21
CA GLN A 28 -13.36 23.28 28.55
C GLN A 28 -13.49 23.19 27.03
N VAL A 29 -12.60 23.88 26.30
CA VAL A 29 -12.52 23.83 24.84
C VAL A 29 -11.18 23.22 24.42
N ALA A 30 -11.21 22.15 23.63
CA ALA A 30 -10.02 21.56 23.03
C ALA A 30 -9.86 22.04 21.59
N ILE A 31 -8.72 22.66 21.28
CA ILE A 31 -8.36 23.09 19.93
C ILE A 31 -7.28 22.15 19.40
N ARG A 32 -7.51 21.59 18.20
CA ARG A 32 -6.52 20.79 17.50
C ARG A 32 -6.07 21.48 16.24
N HIS A 33 -4.76 21.54 16.08
CA HIS A 33 -4.09 22.02 14.89
C HIS A 33 -3.68 20.83 14.04
N ARG A 34 -4.00 20.88 12.74
CA ARG A 34 -3.41 19.97 11.76
C ARG A 34 -2.20 20.67 11.14
N THR A 35 -1.05 20.01 11.15
CA THR A 35 0.09 20.44 10.36
C THR A 35 -0.13 19.98 8.91
N PRO A 36 -0.35 20.90 7.95
CA PRO A 36 -0.58 20.51 6.56
C PRO A 36 0.69 19.91 5.95
N PRO A 37 0.58 18.89 5.08
CA PRO A 37 1.70 18.37 4.30
C PRO A 37 2.25 19.46 3.36
N ASP A 38 3.52 19.31 2.94
CA ASP A 38 4.22 20.36 2.18
C ASP A 38 3.56 20.71 0.84
N SER A 39 2.85 19.78 0.21
CA SER A 39 2.05 20.05 -0.99
C SER A 39 0.91 21.03 -0.72
N GLU A 40 0.16 20.82 0.38
CA GLU A 40 -0.95 21.68 0.81
C GLU A 40 -0.44 23.04 1.28
N ARG A 41 0.74 23.11 1.92
CA ARG A 41 1.41 24.38 2.27
C ARG A 41 1.71 25.25 1.06
N ARG A 42 2.21 24.65 -0.02
CA ARG A 42 2.49 25.36 -1.29
C ARG A 42 1.20 25.91 -1.90
N HIS A 43 0.13 25.11 -1.94
CA HIS A 43 -1.17 25.56 -2.43
C HIS A 43 -1.77 26.70 -1.58
N LEU A 44 -1.66 26.61 -0.25
CA LEU A 44 -2.11 27.67 0.66
C LEU A 44 -1.29 28.96 0.51
N GLN A 45 0.03 28.86 0.29
CA GLN A 45 0.90 30.01 0.02
C GLN A 45 0.58 30.66 -1.33
N LEU A 46 0.34 29.87 -2.37
CA LEU A 46 -0.07 30.34 -3.69
C LEU A 46 -1.45 31.02 -3.65
N ALA A 47 -2.41 30.45 -2.91
CA ALA A 47 -3.73 31.04 -2.73
C ALA A 47 -3.69 32.33 -1.89
N ALA A 48 -2.83 32.41 -0.87
CA ALA A 48 -2.60 33.63 -0.10
C ALA A 48 -1.92 34.72 -0.94
N ALA A 49 -0.98 34.35 -1.80
CA ALA A 49 -0.34 35.26 -2.75
C ALA A 49 -1.31 35.76 -3.82
N ALA A 50 -2.26 34.93 -4.27
CA ALA A 50 -3.29 35.32 -5.23
C ALA A 50 -4.37 36.24 -4.64
N ALA A 51 -4.64 36.15 -3.33
CA ALA A 51 -5.55 37.05 -2.62
C ALA A 51 -4.91 38.41 -2.29
N ALA A 52 -3.58 38.53 -2.39
CA ALA A 52 -2.86 39.79 -2.26
C ALA A 52 -2.92 40.55 -3.60
N VAL A 53 -3.88 41.48 -3.70
CA VAL A 53 -3.99 42.43 -4.82
C VAL A 53 -2.64 43.16 -5.00
N PRO A 54 -2.03 43.17 -6.20
CA PRO A 54 -0.81 43.95 -6.42
C PRO A 54 -1.14 45.44 -6.40
N ARG A 55 -0.66 46.13 -5.36
CA ARG A 55 -0.57 47.59 -5.32
C ARG A 55 0.47 48.00 -6.35
N VAL A 56 0.05 48.64 -7.45
CA VAL A 56 0.98 49.20 -8.45
C VAL A 56 1.63 50.45 -7.86
N PRO A 57 2.97 50.51 -7.84
CA PRO A 57 3.59 51.75 -8.31
C PRO A 57 4.86 51.51 -9.13
N GLY A 58 5.02 52.36 -10.15
CA GLY A 58 6.33 52.91 -10.47
C GLY A 58 7.12 52.19 -11.54
N MET A 59 6.92 52.65 -12.76
CA MET A 59 7.81 52.52 -13.91
C MET A 59 9.27 52.85 -13.56
N GLN A 60 10.17 51.88 -13.68
CA GLN A 60 11.59 52.14 -13.96
C GLN A 60 12.13 51.09 -14.94
N LYS A 61 12.50 51.58 -16.13
CA LYS A 61 13.29 50.84 -17.12
C LYS A 61 14.72 50.78 -16.61
N SER A 62 15.29 49.59 -16.45
CA SER A 62 16.74 49.45 -16.40
C SER A 62 17.19 48.18 -17.12
N THR A 63 18.00 48.45 -18.12
CA THR A 63 18.71 47.53 -18.99
C THR A 63 19.83 46.84 -18.23
N THR A 64 19.81 45.52 -18.11
CA THR A 64 21.04 44.74 -17.98
C THR A 64 20.94 43.43 -18.76
N LYS A 65 21.73 43.37 -19.85
CA LYS A 65 22.09 42.15 -20.58
C LYS A 65 22.58 41.09 -19.57
N ARG A 66 21.79 40.05 -19.35
CA ARG A 66 22.31 38.75 -18.92
C ARG A 66 22.07 37.77 -20.04
N GLY A 67 23.15 37.25 -20.60
CA GLY A 67 23.11 36.23 -21.63
C GLY A 67 22.30 35.04 -21.16
N SER A 68 21.11 34.86 -21.74
CA SER A 68 20.44 33.58 -21.72
C SER A 68 21.30 32.64 -22.55
N LYS A 69 21.99 31.71 -21.89
CA LYS A 69 22.35 30.45 -22.55
C LYS A 69 21.02 29.83 -22.94
N GLY A 70 20.61 30.06 -24.18
CA GLY A 70 19.50 29.34 -24.79
C GLY A 70 19.75 27.87 -24.54
N ARG A 71 18.84 27.23 -23.79
CA ARG A 71 18.84 25.77 -23.69
C ARG A 71 18.69 25.28 -25.12
N MET A 72 19.78 24.87 -25.75
CA MET A 72 19.70 24.11 -26.99
C MET A 72 18.92 22.85 -26.65
N HIS A 73 17.66 22.81 -27.09
CA HIS A 73 16.88 21.60 -26.99
C HIS A 73 17.58 20.55 -27.85
N GLY A 74 17.87 19.39 -27.24
CA GLY A 74 18.49 18.28 -27.94
C GLY A 74 17.71 17.88 -29.19
N PRO A 75 18.32 17.09 -30.09
CA PRO A 75 17.72 16.75 -31.37
C PRO A 75 16.31 16.18 -31.18
N LEU A 76 15.37 16.68 -31.98
CA LEU A 76 13.96 16.31 -31.89
C LEU A 76 13.81 14.83 -32.23
N GLN A 77 13.53 14.02 -31.20
CA GLN A 77 13.26 12.58 -31.36
C GLN A 77 11.78 12.36 -31.72
N THR A 78 11.53 11.36 -32.56
CA THR A 78 10.18 10.94 -33.00
C THR A 78 9.25 10.55 -31.83
N ALA A 79 9.83 10.14 -30.71
CA ALA A 79 9.09 9.76 -29.49
C ALA A 79 8.62 10.97 -28.66
N ASN A 80 9.02 12.20 -29.01
CA ASN A 80 8.65 13.39 -28.25
C ASN A 80 7.58 14.17 -29.00
N PHE A 81 6.50 14.57 -28.31
CA PHE A 81 5.33 15.24 -28.92
C PHE A 81 5.68 16.54 -29.66
N ARG A 82 6.83 17.16 -29.36
CA ARG A 82 7.38 18.30 -30.11
C ARG A 82 7.72 17.98 -31.57
N TYR A 83 7.96 16.72 -31.91
CA TYR A 83 8.18 16.26 -33.28
C TYR A 83 6.91 16.36 -34.13
N LEU A 84 5.73 16.12 -33.53
CA LEU A 84 4.43 16.14 -34.22
C LEU A 84 3.91 17.55 -34.54
N VAL A 85 4.49 18.57 -33.90
CA VAL A 85 4.10 19.99 -34.08
C VAL A 85 4.97 20.67 -35.16
N ARG A 86 5.95 19.97 -35.74
CA ARG A 86 6.84 20.52 -36.78
C ARG A 86 6.13 20.51 -38.14
N GLY A 87 5.95 21.69 -38.73
CA GLY A 87 5.56 21.83 -40.14
C GLY A 87 6.61 21.23 -41.08
N GLN A 88 6.22 20.96 -42.33
CA GLN A 88 6.95 20.15 -43.32
C GLN A 88 8.35 20.67 -43.75
N THR A 89 8.91 21.71 -43.13
CA THR A 89 10.08 22.43 -43.64
C THR A 89 11.40 22.11 -42.95
N GLU A 90 11.47 21.11 -42.07
CA GLU A 90 12.76 20.72 -41.51
C GLU A 90 12.93 19.20 -41.37
N GLU A 91 14.06 18.69 -41.84
CA GLU A 91 14.43 17.27 -41.77
C GLU A 91 14.88 16.84 -40.37
N ALA A 92 14.61 15.58 -40.02
CA ALA A 92 15.07 14.97 -38.77
C ALA A 92 16.58 14.72 -38.85
N ALA A 93 17.31 15.01 -37.77
CA ALA A 93 18.75 14.70 -37.71
C ALA A 93 18.97 13.20 -37.97
N GLY A 94 19.77 12.91 -38.99
CA GLY A 94 19.99 11.59 -39.61
C GLY A 94 20.51 10.53 -38.66
N GLY A 95 19.61 9.92 -37.91
CA GLY A 95 19.86 8.77 -37.05
C GLY A 95 18.58 8.02 -36.66
N GLY A 96 17.48 8.23 -37.39
CA GLY A 96 16.22 7.51 -37.20
C GLY A 96 16.24 6.18 -37.95
N LEU A 97 16.18 5.09 -37.20
CA LEU A 97 16.20 3.70 -37.69
C LEU A 97 15.22 3.47 -38.86
N PRO A 98 15.60 2.69 -39.88
CA PRO A 98 14.68 2.29 -40.92
C PRO A 98 13.65 1.30 -40.35
N GLY A 99 12.41 1.43 -40.83
CA GLY A 99 11.40 0.38 -40.74
C GLY A 99 11.97 -0.90 -41.33
N GLY A 100 12.21 -1.85 -40.44
CA GLY A 100 12.60 -3.21 -40.73
C GLY A 100 12.38 -3.95 -39.44
N ALA A 101 11.53 -4.97 -39.47
CA ALA A 101 11.35 -5.90 -38.38
C ALA A 101 12.68 -6.61 -38.12
N ALA A 102 13.60 -5.95 -37.42
CA ALA A 102 14.67 -6.60 -36.72
C ALA A 102 13.97 -7.40 -35.64
N GLN A 103 13.74 -8.68 -35.92
CA GLN A 103 13.52 -9.68 -34.89
C GLN A 103 14.57 -9.40 -33.83
N ALA A 104 14.14 -8.82 -32.71
CA ALA A 104 15.00 -8.55 -31.59
C ALA A 104 15.58 -9.92 -31.23
N ARG A 105 16.87 -10.14 -31.55
CA ARG A 105 17.59 -11.34 -31.12
C ARG A 105 17.28 -11.47 -29.63
N ALA A 106 16.53 -12.50 -29.26
CA ALA A 106 16.20 -12.75 -27.87
C ALA A 106 17.52 -12.65 -27.11
N PRO A 107 17.66 -11.73 -26.13
CA PRO A 107 18.92 -11.58 -25.45
C PRO A 107 19.24 -12.95 -24.87
N SER A 108 20.43 -13.47 -25.21
CA SER A 108 20.87 -14.78 -24.73
C SER A 108 20.61 -14.85 -23.22
N SER A 109 20.15 -15.99 -22.72
CA SER A 109 19.80 -16.18 -21.30
C SER A 109 20.91 -15.67 -20.36
N ALA A 110 22.17 -15.80 -20.77
CA ALA A 110 23.33 -15.25 -20.07
C ALA A 110 23.34 -13.71 -19.96
N ARG A 111 22.90 -12.97 -20.99
CA ARG A 111 22.81 -11.50 -20.96
C ARG A 111 21.65 -11.03 -20.08
N GLN A 112 20.56 -11.78 -20.07
CA GLN A 112 19.43 -11.54 -19.16
C GLN A 112 19.83 -11.80 -17.69
N GLN A 113 20.56 -12.89 -17.44
CA GLN A 113 21.11 -13.23 -16.12
C GLN A 113 22.18 -12.21 -15.66
N ALA A 114 23.05 -11.74 -16.56
CA ALA A 114 24.05 -10.72 -16.25
C ALA A 114 23.43 -9.35 -15.90
N ALA A 115 22.32 -8.97 -16.55
CA ALA A 115 21.57 -7.77 -16.20
C ALA A 115 20.87 -7.88 -14.82
N ALA A 116 20.56 -9.10 -14.37
CA ALA A 116 19.95 -9.36 -13.07
C ALA A 116 20.94 -9.29 -11.89
N LEU A 117 22.25 -9.43 -12.13
CA LEU A 117 23.28 -9.41 -11.08
C LEU A 117 23.34 -8.13 -10.23
N PRO A 118 23.30 -6.90 -10.79
CA PRO A 118 23.29 -5.68 -9.98
C PRO A 118 21.98 -5.48 -9.20
N ALA A 119 20.85 -5.97 -9.73
CA ALA A 119 19.57 -5.97 -8.99
C ALA A 119 19.62 -6.99 -7.83
N LEU A 120 20.16 -8.18 -8.09
CA LEU A 120 20.42 -9.21 -7.08
C LEU A 120 21.29 -8.68 -5.95
N ARG A 121 22.39 -7.97 -6.26
CA ARG A 121 23.29 -7.42 -5.25
C ARG A 121 22.60 -6.38 -4.35
N ARG A 122 21.74 -5.53 -4.91
CA ARG A 122 20.94 -4.54 -4.14
C ARG A 122 19.87 -5.22 -3.29
N ALA A 123 19.22 -6.25 -3.82
CA ALA A 123 18.24 -7.03 -3.08
C ALA A 123 18.91 -7.84 -1.95
N GLN A 124 20.10 -8.38 -2.20
CA GLN A 124 20.93 -9.05 -1.20
C GLN A 124 21.37 -8.09 -0.10
N SER A 125 21.87 -6.89 -0.42
CA SER A 125 22.19 -5.90 0.62
C SER A 125 20.97 -5.55 1.46
N ALA A 126 19.79 -5.43 0.84
CA ALA A 126 18.54 -5.20 1.56
C ALA A 126 18.14 -6.37 2.47
N MET A 127 18.36 -7.62 2.07
CA MET A 127 18.16 -8.79 2.94
C MET A 127 19.22 -8.90 4.05
N GLN A 128 20.46 -8.47 3.80
CA GLN A 128 21.54 -8.46 4.78
C GLN A 128 21.30 -7.40 5.87
N ASP A 129 20.76 -6.26 5.45
CA ASP A 129 20.24 -5.18 6.29
C ASP A 129 18.81 -5.50 6.75
N ALA A 130 18.59 -6.68 7.32
CA ALA A 130 17.31 -7.06 7.95
C ALA A 130 16.93 -6.21 9.19
N SER A 131 17.52 -5.02 9.34
CA SER A 131 17.09 -3.91 10.20
C SER A 131 16.16 -2.93 9.48
N LEU A 132 15.55 -3.32 8.37
CA LEU A 132 14.48 -2.55 7.74
C LEU A 132 13.37 -2.34 8.80
N GLU A 133 13.31 -1.14 9.36
CA GLU A 133 12.34 -0.73 10.39
C GLU A 133 10.89 -0.97 9.96
N LYS A 134 10.68 -1.10 8.64
CA LYS A 134 9.39 -1.27 7.99
C LYS A 134 9.33 -2.63 7.30
N PRO A 135 8.45 -3.54 7.75
CA PRO A 135 8.35 -4.87 7.16
C PRO A 135 7.87 -4.86 5.72
N GLU A 136 7.14 -3.83 5.31
CA GLU A 136 6.64 -3.65 3.94
C GLU A 136 7.79 -3.53 2.93
N MET A 137 8.90 -2.90 3.32
CA MET A 137 10.05 -2.73 2.44
C MET A 137 10.74 -4.07 2.15
N LEU A 138 10.88 -4.93 3.17
CA LEU A 138 11.49 -6.25 2.98
C LEU A 138 10.63 -7.14 2.09
N ILE A 139 9.31 -7.10 2.28
CA ILE A 139 8.37 -7.87 1.46
C ILE A 139 8.40 -7.39 0.01
N ALA A 140 8.39 -6.08 -0.24
CA ALA A 140 8.51 -5.53 -1.59
C ALA A 140 9.80 -5.97 -2.29
N VAL A 141 10.92 -6.05 -1.55
CA VAL A 141 12.18 -6.58 -2.08
C VAL A 141 12.06 -8.07 -2.42
N LEU A 142 11.47 -8.88 -1.54
CA LEU A 142 11.26 -10.30 -1.78
C LEU A 142 10.33 -10.54 -2.98
N GLU A 143 9.26 -9.79 -3.11
CA GLU A 143 8.34 -9.84 -4.25
C GLU A 143 9.07 -9.52 -5.56
N GLU A 144 9.88 -8.47 -5.58
CA GLU A 144 10.70 -8.10 -6.74
C GLU A 144 11.71 -9.20 -7.10
N MET A 145 12.27 -9.89 -6.10
CA MET A 145 13.19 -11.01 -6.32
C MET A 145 12.50 -12.23 -6.91
N ILE A 146 11.25 -12.51 -6.51
CA ILE A 146 10.42 -13.56 -7.08
C ILE A 146 10.02 -13.21 -8.51
N ALA A 147 9.58 -11.97 -8.75
CA ALA A 147 9.21 -11.49 -10.08
C ALA A 147 10.34 -11.62 -11.11
N ARG A 148 11.60 -11.51 -10.64
CA ARG A 148 12.81 -11.66 -11.46
C ARG A 148 13.40 -13.08 -11.45
N ASN A 149 12.79 -14.03 -10.75
CA ASN A 149 13.28 -15.40 -10.57
C ASN A 149 14.72 -15.50 -10.03
N VAL A 150 15.14 -14.56 -9.18
CA VAL A 150 16.51 -14.52 -8.63
C VAL A 150 16.56 -14.92 -7.15
N LEU A 151 15.41 -15.12 -6.50
CA LEU A 151 15.34 -15.42 -5.07
C LEU A 151 16.13 -16.69 -4.69
N ALA A 152 15.97 -17.79 -5.43
CA ALA A 152 16.67 -19.05 -5.15
C ALA A 152 18.20 -18.89 -5.18
N ASN A 153 18.71 -18.21 -6.22
CA ASN A 153 20.13 -17.91 -6.36
C ASN A 153 20.62 -16.96 -5.25
N ALA A 154 19.79 -16.01 -4.83
CA ALA A 154 20.11 -15.09 -3.75
C ALA A 154 20.27 -15.82 -2.41
N ILE A 155 19.36 -16.76 -2.11
CA ILE A 155 19.35 -17.57 -0.89
C ILE A 155 20.56 -18.52 -0.87
N ALA A 156 20.91 -19.14 -2.01
CA ALA A 156 22.02 -20.08 -2.11
C ALA A 156 23.37 -19.45 -1.70
N VAL A 157 23.59 -18.18 -2.07
CA VAL A 157 24.83 -17.43 -1.83
C VAL A 157 24.80 -16.65 -0.50
N LEU A 158 23.68 -16.67 0.24
CA LEU A 158 23.51 -15.86 1.44
C LEU A 158 24.42 -16.35 2.59
N PRO A 159 25.17 -15.46 3.27
CA PRO A 159 26.02 -15.87 4.39
C PRO A 159 25.18 -16.27 5.61
N VAL A 160 25.72 -17.18 6.43
CA VAL A 160 25.07 -17.76 7.62
C VAL A 160 24.59 -16.69 8.61
N LYS A 161 25.36 -15.61 8.78
CA LYS A 161 25.02 -14.48 9.66
C LYS A 161 23.74 -13.76 9.20
N SER A 162 23.63 -13.48 7.91
CA SER A 162 22.47 -12.79 7.32
C SER A 162 21.25 -13.70 7.28
N LEU A 163 21.44 -14.99 7.05
CA LEU A 163 20.37 -15.99 7.18
C LEU A 163 19.79 -16.01 8.60
N SER A 164 20.64 -15.95 9.63
CA SER A 164 20.19 -15.92 11.02
C SER A 164 19.37 -14.67 11.34
N ARG A 165 19.76 -13.51 10.78
CA ARG A 165 19.01 -12.25 10.93
C ARG A 165 17.67 -12.29 10.18
N PHE A 166 17.66 -12.87 8.98
CA PHE A 166 16.44 -13.11 8.21
C PHE A 166 15.45 -13.98 8.99
N LEU A 167 15.90 -15.09 9.61
CA LEU A 167 15.03 -15.94 10.43
C LEU A 167 14.47 -15.21 11.66
N GLN A 168 15.26 -14.37 12.31
CA GLN A 168 14.77 -13.53 13.42
C GLN A 168 13.69 -12.55 12.96
N PHE A 169 13.84 -12.00 11.76
CA PHE A 169 12.86 -11.11 11.15
C PHE A 169 11.58 -11.86 10.80
N CYS A 170 11.68 -13.03 10.15
CA CYS A 170 10.53 -13.90 9.87
C CYS A 170 9.78 -14.28 11.15
N ARG A 171 10.47 -14.59 12.24
CA ARG A 171 9.83 -14.89 13.53
C ARG A 171 8.91 -13.78 14.03
N LYS A 172 9.23 -12.51 13.75
CA LYS A 172 8.39 -11.37 14.15
C LYS A 172 7.17 -11.18 13.25
N LEU A 173 7.23 -11.65 12.00
CA LEU A 173 6.21 -11.36 10.99
C LEU A 173 5.29 -12.52 10.67
N VAL A 174 5.74 -13.76 10.89
CA VAL A 174 4.95 -14.97 10.68
C VAL A 174 3.64 -15.00 11.50
N PRO A 175 3.57 -14.48 12.74
CA PRO A 175 2.31 -14.36 13.47
C PRO A 175 1.26 -13.48 12.78
N ASN A 176 1.67 -12.57 11.89
CA ASN A 176 0.73 -11.74 11.15
C ASN A 176 0.22 -12.51 9.92
N PRO A 177 -1.09 -12.84 9.82
CA PRO A 177 -1.64 -13.65 8.75
C PRO A 177 -1.48 -13.02 7.36
N ARG A 178 -1.34 -11.68 7.31
CA ARG A 178 -1.06 -10.95 6.06
C ARG A 178 0.27 -11.33 5.42
N TYR A 179 1.26 -11.66 6.24
CA TYR A 179 2.63 -11.93 5.78
C TYR A 179 2.96 -13.42 5.81
N SER A 180 2.26 -14.21 6.62
CA SER A 180 2.50 -15.65 6.76
C SER A 180 2.33 -16.41 5.43
N THR A 181 1.30 -16.08 4.65
CA THR A 181 1.00 -16.71 3.35
C THR A 181 2.16 -16.57 2.36
N PHE A 182 2.86 -15.44 2.39
CA PHE A 182 4.00 -15.16 1.53
C PHE A 182 5.32 -15.68 2.10
N LEU A 183 5.53 -15.57 3.41
CA LEU A 183 6.80 -15.93 4.06
C LEU A 183 6.98 -17.45 4.25
N ILE A 184 5.91 -18.22 4.50
CA ILE A 184 6.00 -19.67 4.73
C ILE A 184 6.60 -20.42 3.51
N PRO A 185 6.13 -20.18 2.26
CA PRO A 185 6.75 -20.78 1.08
C PRO A 185 8.24 -20.43 0.92
N ILE A 186 8.61 -19.19 1.21
CA ILE A 186 10.00 -18.73 1.15
C ILE A 186 10.85 -19.45 2.20
N LEU A 187 10.33 -19.62 3.42
CA LEU A 187 11.02 -20.35 4.48
C LEU A 187 11.23 -21.83 4.12
N HIS A 188 10.26 -22.45 3.46
CA HIS A 188 10.40 -23.82 2.96
C HIS A 188 11.51 -23.89 1.89
N MET A 189 11.50 -22.97 0.93
CA MET A 189 12.56 -22.85 -0.08
C MET A 189 13.96 -22.64 0.54
N VAL A 190 14.05 -21.84 1.61
CA VAL A 190 15.30 -21.64 2.35
C VAL A 190 15.76 -22.94 3.01
N LEU A 191 14.85 -23.73 3.59
CA LEU A 191 15.17 -25.03 4.17
C LEU A 191 15.72 -25.99 3.11
N ASP A 192 15.08 -26.08 1.95
CA ASP A 192 15.50 -26.97 0.87
C ASP A 192 16.89 -26.58 0.32
N LEU A 193 17.10 -25.30 0.03
CA LEU A 193 18.35 -24.81 -0.56
C LEU A 193 19.53 -24.78 0.42
N ARG A 194 19.26 -24.71 1.73
CA ARG A 194 20.30 -24.53 2.75
C ARG A 194 20.31 -25.65 3.79
N ALA A 195 19.66 -26.78 3.52
CA ALA A 195 19.53 -27.92 4.45
C ALA A 195 20.87 -28.34 5.08
N GLN A 196 21.93 -28.45 4.27
CA GLN A 196 23.28 -28.81 4.74
C GLN A 196 23.86 -27.79 5.74
N HIS A 197 23.67 -26.49 5.48
CA HIS A 197 24.15 -25.43 6.36
C HIS A 197 23.33 -25.32 7.64
N VAL A 198 22.03 -25.62 7.57
CA VAL A 198 21.15 -25.72 8.74
C VAL A 198 21.59 -26.89 9.62
N ALA A 199 21.87 -28.06 9.03
CA ALA A 199 22.36 -29.23 9.77
C ALA A 199 23.69 -28.96 10.49
N ALA A 200 24.60 -28.20 9.87
CA ALA A 200 25.92 -27.91 10.44
C ALA A 200 25.90 -26.84 11.55
N THR A 201 24.89 -25.97 11.61
CA THR A 201 24.89 -24.80 12.51
C THR A 201 23.76 -24.91 13.54
N PRO A 202 24.05 -25.18 14.84
CA PRO A 202 23.01 -25.40 15.85
C PRO A 202 22.12 -24.15 16.08
N ARG A 203 22.69 -22.95 15.93
CA ARG A 203 21.94 -21.69 16.05
C ARG A 203 20.86 -21.54 14.97
N LEU A 204 21.11 -22.02 13.75
CA LEU A 204 20.11 -22.00 12.68
C LEU A 204 19.02 -23.05 12.95
N GLN A 205 19.40 -24.24 13.42
CA GLN A 205 18.44 -25.28 13.82
C GLN A 205 17.49 -24.76 14.90
N GLN A 206 18.01 -24.13 15.95
CA GLN A 206 17.19 -23.53 16.99
C GLN A 206 16.27 -22.44 16.44
N GLY A 207 16.76 -21.60 15.52
CA GLY A 207 15.96 -20.58 14.85
C GLY A 207 14.76 -21.16 14.11
N PHE A 208 14.97 -22.24 13.33
CA PHE A 208 13.91 -22.94 12.62
C PHE A 208 12.98 -23.71 13.55
N HIS A 209 13.50 -24.33 14.62
CA HIS A 209 12.67 -25.03 15.60
C HIS A 209 11.70 -24.08 16.30
N VAL A 210 12.19 -22.93 16.75
CA VAL A 210 11.34 -21.88 17.34
C VAL A 210 10.31 -21.39 16.32
N LEU A 211 10.72 -21.19 15.07
CA LEU A 211 9.79 -20.75 14.02
C LEU A 211 8.70 -21.79 13.74
N ALA A 212 9.04 -23.08 13.74
CA ALA A 212 8.09 -24.18 13.59
C ALA A 212 7.09 -24.24 14.75
N GLN A 213 7.55 -24.01 15.99
CA GLN A 213 6.66 -23.90 17.15
C GLN A 213 5.69 -22.72 17.02
N VAL A 214 6.16 -21.55 16.59
CA VAL A 214 5.30 -20.38 16.36
C VAL A 214 4.27 -20.69 15.27
N VAL A 215 4.69 -21.22 14.12
CA VAL A 215 3.75 -21.57 13.03
C VAL A 215 2.73 -22.62 13.49
N GLY A 216 3.16 -23.61 14.26
CA GLY A 216 2.27 -24.63 14.82
C GLY A 216 1.22 -24.05 15.78
N ALA A 217 1.64 -23.13 16.66
CA ALA A 217 0.73 -22.44 17.57
C ALA A 217 -0.29 -21.57 16.80
N GLU A 218 0.15 -20.86 15.77
CA GLU A 218 -0.74 -20.07 14.91
C GLU A 218 -1.72 -20.96 14.13
N ALA A 219 -1.25 -22.08 13.58
CA ALA A 219 -2.11 -23.03 12.87
C ALA A 219 -3.18 -23.62 13.81
N HIS A 220 -2.81 -23.92 15.05
CA HIS A 220 -3.74 -24.36 16.08
C HIS A 220 -4.79 -23.29 16.40
N ALA A 221 -4.35 -22.05 16.66
CA ALA A 221 -5.26 -20.94 16.93
C ALA A 221 -6.22 -20.66 15.76
N LEU A 222 -5.75 -20.77 14.51
CA LEU A 222 -6.59 -20.65 13.32
C LEU A 222 -7.59 -21.80 13.19
N SER A 223 -7.23 -23.02 13.60
CA SER A 223 -8.15 -24.16 13.66
C SER A 223 -9.27 -23.93 14.67
N GLU A 224 -8.92 -23.51 15.90
CA GLU A 224 -9.91 -23.18 16.94
C GLU A 224 -10.85 -22.05 16.49
N LEU A 225 -10.30 -21.02 15.83
CA LEU A 225 -11.11 -19.91 15.31
C LEU A 225 -12.04 -20.38 14.18
N ALA A 226 -11.61 -21.31 13.34
CA ALA A 226 -12.44 -21.91 12.30
C ALA A 226 -13.57 -22.77 12.90
N GLU A 227 -13.30 -23.51 13.97
CA GLU A 227 -14.33 -24.26 14.71
C GLU A 227 -15.37 -23.30 15.30
N LEU A 228 -14.94 -22.25 15.99
CA LEU A 228 -15.84 -21.22 16.54
C LEU A 228 -16.68 -20.56 15.43
N GLN A 229 -16.06 -20.21 14.30
CA GLN A 229 -16.79 -19.68 13.14
C GLN A 229 -17.82 -20.69 12.62
N GLY A 230 -17.48 -21.99 12.63
CA GLY A 230 -18.38 -23.09 12.28
C GLY A 230 -19.61 -23.20 13.18
N PHE A 231 -19.49 -22.88 14.47
CA PHE A 231 -20.63 -22.87 15.41
C PHE A 231 -21.46 -21.58 15.34
N VAL A 232 -20.80 -20.42 15.22
CA VAL A 232 -21.47 -19.12 15.27
C VAL A 232 -22.27 -18.82 13.99
N LEU A 233 -21.75 -19.20 12.83
CA LEU A 233 -22.42 -18.93 11.54
C LEU A 233 -23.81 -19.58 11.43
N PRO A 234 -24.02 -20.86 11.78
CA PRO A 234 -25.34 -21.48 11.82
C PRO A 234 -26.30 -20.79 12.79
N LEU A 235 -25.83 -20.40 13.98
CA LEU A 235 -26.67 -19.71 14.97
C LEU A 235 -27.13 -18.34 14.47
N LEU A 236 -26.23 -17.55 13.87
CA LEU A 236 -26.57 -16.27 13.26
C LEU A 236 -27.50 -16.43 12.06
N ARG A 237 -27.33 -17.48 11.25
CA ARG A 237 -28.25 -17.78 10.15
C ARG A 237 -29.63 -18.20 10.65
N ALA A 238 -29.70 -19.00 11.70
CA ALA A 238 -30.97 -19.40 12.31
C ALA A 238 -31.70 -18.21 12.94
N SER A 239 -31.00 -17.31 13.65
CA SER A 239 -31.62 -16.13 14.27
C SER A 239 -32.13 -15.12 13.25
N THR A 240 -31.38 -14.89 12.17
CA THR A 240 -31.82 -14.00 11.08
C THR A 240 -32.98 -14.62 10.27
N ALA A 241 -32.98 -15.94 10.07
CA ALA A 241 -34.13 -16.64 9.46
C ALA A 241 -35.38 -16.58 10.36
N ALA A 242 -35.24 -16.77 11.66
CA ALA A 242 -36.35 -16.65 12.62
C ALA A 242 -36.94 -15.23 12.64
N ASN A 243 -36.10 -14.19 12.62
CA ASN A 243 -36.55 -12.81 12.53
C ASN A 243 -37.25 -12.51 11.19
N ALA A 244 -36.76 -13.04 10.07
CA ALA A 244 -37.41 -12.88 8.77
C ALA A 244 -38.80 -13.54 8.74
N THR A 245 -38.98 -14.69 9.40
CA THR A 245 -40.31 -15.31 9.55
C THR A 245 -41.22 -14.52 10.49
N ALA A 246 -40.69 -13.91 11.55
CA ALA A 246 -41.48 -13.08 12.45
C ALA A 246 -41.99 -11.79 11.77
N GLU A 247 -41.17 -11.14 10.94
CA GLU A 247 -41.59 -10.00 10.12
C GLU A 247 -42.60 -10.41 9.02
N GLY A 248 -42.42 -11.59 8.41
CA GLY A 248 -43.36 -12.14 7.44
C GLY A 248 -44.73 -12.52 8.03
N ILE A 249 -44.75 -13.05 9.27
CA ILE A 249 -45.99 -13.38 9.99
C ILE A 249 -46.67 -12.10 10.50
N ALA A 250 -45.91 -11.11 10.98
CA ALA A 250 -46.47 -9.81 11.36
C ALA A 250 -47.08 -9.06 10.15
N ALA A 251 -46.45 -9.14 8.97
CA ALA A 251 -47.00 -8.58 7.74
C ALA A 251 -48.30 -9.30 7.29
N ALA A 252 -48.39 -10.62 7.48
CA ALA A 252 -49.60 -11.39 7.18
C ALA A 252 -50.75 -11.12 8.18
N ALA A 253 -50.45 -10.97 9.47
CA ALA A 253 -51.46 -10.69 10.50
C ALA A 253 -52.09 -9.28 10.39
N THR A 254 -51.42 -8.34 9.71
CA THR A 254 -51.96 -6.98 9.52
C THR A 254 -52.98 -6.91 8.36
N LEU A 255 -53.06 -7.95 7.51
CA LEU A 255 -53.97 -7.99 6.35
C LEU A 255 -55.32 -8.67 6.62
N GLU A 256 -55.50 -9.35 7.75
CA GLU A 256 -56.79 -10.03 8.08
C GLU A 256 -57.67 -9.26 9.08
N GLY A 257 -57.29 -8.04 9.48
CA GLY A 257 -58.03 -7.24 10.48
C GLY A 257 -59.08 -6.26 9.94
N GLY A 258 -59.33 -6.20 8.63
CA GLY A 258 -60.18 -5.19 8.00
C GLY A 258 -61.35 -5.79 7.21
N GLY A 259 -62.39 -6.27 7.91
CA GLY A 259 -63.60 -6.74 7.23
C GLY A 259 -64.67 -7.18 8.21
N LEU A 260 -65.47 -6.23 8.69
CA LEU A 260 -66.86 -6.37 9.14
C LEU A 260 -67.32 -4.99 9.62
N GLU A 261 -67.71 -4.13 8.69
CA GLU A 261 -68.63 -3.02 8.98
C GLU A 261 -69.91 -3.24 8.20
N ASP A 262 -71.01 -3.04 8.93
CA ASP A 262 -72.39 -3.36 8.64
C ASP A 262 -72.94 -2.64 7.40
N ASP A 263 -73.67 -3.36 6.56
CA ASP A 263 -74.51 -2.77 5.52
C ASP A 263 -75.98 -2.99 5.90
N THR A 264 -76.51 -2.07 6.73
CA THR A 264 -77.95 -1.88 6.92
C THR A 264 -78.51 -1.13 5.72
N GLY A 265 -79.04 -1.87 4.75
CA GLY A 265 -79.81 -1.34 3.63
C GLY A 265 -81.30 -1.22 3.98
N VAL A 266 -81.77 0.02 4.10
CA VAL A 266 -83.19 0.40 4.07
C VAL A 266 -83.70 0.26 2.64
N LEU A 267 -84.63 -0.67 2.41
CA LEU A 267 -85.94 -0.53 1.74
C LEU A 267 -86.57 -1.92 1.54
#